data_AF-A0A8J8XTJ8-F1
#
_entry.id   AF-A0A8J8XTJ8-F1
#
_cell.length_a   1.000
_cell.length_b   1.000
_cell.length_c   1.000
_cell.angle_alpha   90.00
_cell.angle_beta   90.00
_cell.angle_gamma   90.00
#
_symmetry.space_group_name_H-M   'P 1'
#
loop_
_entity.id
_entity.type
_entity.pdbx_description
1 polymer ?
#
loop_
_entity_poly.entity_id
_entity_poly.type
_entity_poly.pdbx_seq_one_letter_code
_entity_poly.pdbx_strand_id
1 'polypeptide(L)'
;MTPVTAVAIASEACVLSASAVASSSSTAGTAAARAEVPAAGSTDETGSGGGGAAERRSRFRRICVYCGSAKGKKASYQDAAIDLGNQLVERGIDLVYGGGSIGLMGLVSHAVHAGGRHVMGIIPKSLMPIEVTGEPVGEVRAVSGMHERKAEMARFADAFVALPGGYGTLEELLEIITWAQLGIHKKPVGLLNVDGFYDPLLSFIDLAVREGFVSEAARRIIISAPTAKELVMKLEDYVPEYDVGLVWEEQKPNSLVPAAGITSS
;
A
#
# COMPACT_ATOMS: atom_id res chain seq x y z
N MET A 1 20.72 -27.26 40.42
CA MET A 1 19.39 -27.21 39.78
C MET A 1 18.50 -26.32 40.63
N THR A 2 18.36 -25.07 40.23
CA THR A 2 17.51 -24.03 40.82
C THR A 2 16.69 -23.46 39.66
N PRO A 3 15.35 -23.36 39.76
CA PRO A 3 14.56 -22.82 38.67
C PRO A 3 14.62 -21.29 38.67
N VAL A 4 14.87 -20.71 37.50
CA VAL A 4 14.76 -19.27 37.25
C VAL A 4 13.30 -18.95 37.03
N THR A 5 12.74 -18.15 37.93
CA THR A 5 11.38 -17.61 37.86
C THR A 5 11.28 -16.60 36.72
N ALA A 6 10.29 -16.77 35.84
CA ALA A 6 9.98 -15.83 34.77
C ALA A 6 9.46 -14.51 35.36
N VAL A 7 10.15 -13.41 35.06
CA VAL A 7 9.68 -12.05 35.35
C VAL A 7 8.74 -11.64 34.23
N ALA A 8 7.45 -11.50 34.55
CA ALA A 8 6.47 -10.88 33.68
C ALA A 8 6.72 -9.37 33.64
N ILE A 9 7.01 -8.86 32.45
CA ILE A 9 7.14 -7.42 32.20
C ILE A 9 5.74 -6.92 31.82
N ALA A 10 5.05 -6.31 32.78
CA ALA A 10 3.78 -5.64 32.55
C ALA A 10 4.04 -4.33 31.77
N SER A 11 3.35 -4.19 30.64
CA SER A 11 3.31 -2.98 29.83
C SER A 11 2.49 -1.91 30.57
N GLU A 12 3.14 -0.88 31.09
CA GLU A 12 2.46 0.31 31.61
C GLU A 12 1.81 1.07 30.45
N ALA A 13 0.49 1.29 30.58
CA ALA A 13 -0.29 2.14 29.71
C ALA A 13 0.08 3.61 29.97
N CYS A 14 0.44 4.32 28.90
CA CYS A 14 0.67 5.76 28.92
C CYS A 14 -0.67 6.48 29.17
N VAL A 15 -0.86 6.93 30.41
CA VAL A 15 -1.89 7.91 30.79
C VAL A 15 -1.34 9.29 30.46
N LEU A 16 -1.88 9.96 29.43
CA LEU A 16 -1.63 11.37 29.20
C LEU A 16 -2.88 12.17 29.61
N SER A 17 -2.67 12.99 30.63
CA SER A 17 -3.61 13.93 31.21
C SER A 17 -3.95 15.06 30.24
N ALA A 18 -5.24 15.38 30.20
CA ALA A 18 -5.75 16.64 29.66
C ALA A 18 -5.45 17.77 30.66
N SER A 19 -4.80 18.84 30.19
CA SER A 19 -4.86 20.15 30.85
C SER A 19 -5.33 21.18 29.84
N ALA A 20 -6.50 21.74 30.14
CA ALA A 20 -7.06 22.91 29.51
C ALA A 20 -6.24 24.16 29.85
N VAL A 21 -6.02 25.04 28.87
CA VAL A 21 -5.76 26.46 29.12
C VAL A 21 -6.64 27.27 28.18
N ALA A 22 -7.35 28.22 28.79
CA ALA A 22 -8.38 29.04 28.20
C ALA A 22 -7.83 30.21 27.35
N SER A 23 -8.68 30.57 26.38
CA SER A 23 -8.86 31.84 25.68
C SER A 23 -8.02 33.07 26.06
N SER A 24 -7.52 33.76 25.03
CA SER A 24 -7.76 35.21 24.93
C SER A 24 -7.97 35.62 23.46
N SER A 25 -9.01 36.42 23.28
CA SER A 25 -9.48 37.03 22.05
C SER A 25 -8.64 38.25 21.66
N SER A 26 -8.37 38.45 20.37
CA SER A 26 -8.26 39.80 19.83
C SER A 26 -8.83 39.88 18.42
N THR A 27 -9.70 40.86 18.26
CA THR A 27 -10.49 41.25 17.11
C THR A 27 -9.67 42.18 16.21
N ALA A 28 -9.81 42.04 14.88
CA ALA A 28 -10.10 43.13 13.92
C ALA A 28 -9.50 42.84 12.53
N GLY A 29 -10.28 43.16 11.48
CA GLY A 29 -9.72 43.61 10.21
C GLY A 29 -10.17 42.88 8.94
N THR A 30 -11.46 42.91 8.65
CA THR A 30 -12.02 42.59 7.32
C THR A 30 -11.63 43.67 6.30
N ALA A 31 -11.09 43.29 5.13
CA ALA A 31 -11.25 44.04 3.88
C ALA A 31 -10.89 43.16 2.68
N ALA A 32 -11.91 42.58 2.07
CA ALA A 32 -11.84 41.99 0.74
C ALA A 32 -11.97 43.11 -0.30
N ALA A 33 -11.02 43.18 -1.24
CA ALA A 33 -11.16 43.96 -2.46
C ALA A 33 -11.23 43.00 -3.64
N ARG A 34 -12.43 42.89 -4.22
CA ARG A 34 -12.68 42.30 -5.54
C ARG A 34 -12.10 43.23 -6.60
N ALA A 35 -11.39 42.67 -7.57
CA ALA A 35 -11.12 43.33 -8.84
C ALA A 35 -11.69 42.47 -9.97
N GLU A 36 -12.39 43.16 -10.87
CA GLU A 36 -13.23 42.64 -11.94
C GLU A 36 -12.45 42.00 -13.10
N VAL A 37 -13.16 41.10 -13.77
CA VAL A 37 -12.83 40.49 -15.05
C VAL A 37 -13.28 41.44 -16.17
N PRO A 38 -12.52 41.57 -17.28
CA PRO A 38 -13.11 41.81 -18.58
C PRO A 38 -12.94 40.60 -19.50
N ALA A 39 -13.98 40.36 -20.27
CA ALA A 39 -14.10 39.31 -21.27
C ALA A 39 -13.56 39.73 -22.64
N ALA A 40 -13.30 38.68 -23.44
CA ALA A 40 -13.31 38.60 -24.90
C ALA A 40 -12.10 39.10 -25.70
N GLY A 41 -11.60 38.19 -26.55
CA GLY A 41 -10.60 38.46 -27.59
C GLY A 41 -10.18 37.17 -28.28
N SER A 42 -10.99 36.71 -29.23
CA SER A 42 -10.68 35.63 -30.17
C SER A 42 -9.63 36.07 -31.19
N THR A 43 -8.56 35.29 -31.36
CA THR A 43 -7.84 35.16 -32.63
C THR A 43 -7.24 33.77 -32.71
N ASP A 44 -7.71 33.00 -33.70
CA ASP A 44 -6.99 31.88 -34.28
C ASP A 44 -5.59 32.33 -34.67
N GLU A 45 -4.57 31.56 -34.31
CA GLU A 45 -3.43 31.36 -35.21
C GLU A 45 -2.68 30.07 -34.86
N THR A 46 -2.35 29.37 -35.94
CA THR A 46 -1.84 28.02 -36.09
C THR A 46 -0.41 27.81 -35.59
N GLY A 47 -0.16 26.61 -35.05
CA GLY A 47 1.11 25.90 -35.27
C GLY A 47 2.04 25.77 -34.07
N SER A 48 1.92 24.66 -33.33
CA SER A 48 3.10 24.00 -32.76
C SER A 48 2.76 22.54 -32.44
N GLY A 49 3.53 21.62 -33.02
CA GLY A 49 3.46 20.19 -32.75
C GLY A 49 3.85 19.90 -31.31
N GLY A 50 2.88 19.96 -30.41
CA GLY A 50 2.94 19.31 -29.11
C GLY A 50 2.51 17.87 -29.30
N GLY A 51 3.49 16.96 -29.42
CA GLY A 51 3.25 15.56 -29.10
C GLY A 51 2.85 15.49 -27.63
N GLY A 52 1.55 15.66 -27.35
CA GLY A 52 0.99 15.43 -26.04
C GLY A 52 1.43 14.04 -25.63
N ALA A 53 2.16 13.94 -24.53
CA ALA A 53 2.34 12.68 -23.86
C ALA A 53 0.92 12.19 -23.56
N ALA A 54 0.37 11.34 -24.44
CA ALA A 54 -0.86 10.64 -24.19
C ALA A 54 -0.64 9.96 -22.85
N GLU A 55 -1.35 10.43 -21.83
CA GLU A 55 -1.23 9.99 -20.45
C GLU A 55 -1.38 8.46 -20.48
N ARG A 56 -0.25 7.76 -20.32
CA ARG A 56 -0.23 6.31 -20.43
C ARG A 56 -1.04 5.80 -19.24
N ARG A 57 -2.29 5.42 -19.50
CA ARG A 57 -3.17 4.82 -18.51
C ARG A 57 -2.42 3.64 -17.88
N SER A 58 -2.34 3.64 -16.55
CA SER A 58 -1.63 2.60 -15.80
C SER A 58 -2.16 1.21 -16.14
N ARG A 59 -1.29 0.19 -16.13
CA ARG A 59 -1.71 -1.21 -16.26
C ARG A 59 -2.34 -1.76 -14.99
N PHE A 60 -2.18 -1.05 -13.86
CA PHE A 60 -2.73 -1.41 -12.58
C PHE A 60 -4.10 -0.76 -12.39
N ARG A 61 -5.07 -1.56 -11.94
CA ARG A 61 -6.34 -1.03 -11.44
C ARG A 61 -6.21 -0.68 -9.97
N ARG A 62 -5.53 -1.50 -9.20
CA ARG A 62 -5.36 -1.34 -7.75
C ARG A 62 -3.94 -1.64 -7.29
N ILE A 63 -3.42 -0.79 -6.41
CA ILE A 63 -2.17 -1.06 -5.70
C ILE A 63 -2.46 -1.25 -4.22
N CYS A 64 -1.92 -2.35 -3.66
CA CYS A 64 -1.95 -2.59 -2.23
C CYS A 64 -0.78 -1.85 -1.56
N VAL A 65 -1.07 -1.05 -0.53
CA VAL A 65 -0.06 -0.32 0.23
C VAL A 65 0.01 -0.85 1.66
N TYR A 66 1.18 -1.37 2.03
CA TYR A 66 1.56 -1.68 3.40
C TYR A 66 2.33 -0.48 3.98
N CYS A 67 1.94 0.00 5.15
CA CYS A 67 2.58 1.17 5.76
C CYS A 67 2.33 1.23 7.27
N GLY A 68 3.11 2.06 7.97
CA GLY A 68 2.97 2.21 9.42
C GLY A 68 1.65 2.86 9.84
N SER A 69 1.04 2.31 10.90
CA SER A 69 -0.04 2.96 11.66
C SER A 69 0.45 4.19 12.46
N ALA A 70 1.77 4.35 12.61
CA ALA A 70 2.41 5.57 13.10
C ALA A 70 2.87 6.45 11.93
N LYS A 71 2.98 7.77 12.17
CA LYS A 71 3.44 8.74 11.16
C LYS A 71 4.96 8.73 10.93
N GLY A 72 5.72 8.09 11.82
CA GLY A 72 7.18 8.21 11.86
C GLY A 72 7.65 9.55 12.43
N LYS A 73 8.98 9.70 12.56
CA LYS A 73 9.61 10.87 13.21
C LYS A 73 10.04 11.98 12.24
N LYS A 74 10.20 11.67 10.95
CA LYS A 74 10.66 12.62 9.92
C LYS A 74 9.50 12.96 8.99
N ALA A 75 9.31 14.24 8.70
CA ALA A 75 8.29 14.77 7.77
C ALA A 75 8.31 14.07 6.39
N SER A 76 9.50 13.69 5.93
CA SER A 76 9.72 12.96 4.68
C SER A 76 8.87 11.69 4.56
N TYR A 77 8.59 10.98 5.66
CA TYR A 77 7.75 9.79 5.63
C TYR A 77 6.28 10.11 5.38
N GLN A 78 5.76 11.17 6.00
CA GLN A 78 4.41 11.66 5.77
C GLN A 78 4.27 12.21 4.34
N ASP A 79 5.24 13.01 3.90
CA ASP A 79 5.26 13.60 2.56
C ASP A 79 5.28 12.51 1.49
N ALA A 80 6.07 11.45 1.68
CA ALA A 80 6.11 10.31 0.77
C ALA A 80 4.80 9.51 0.73
N ALA A 81 4.07 9.40 1.85
CA ALA A 81 2.76 8.75 1.85
C ALA A 81 1.71 9.54 1.06
N ILE A 82 1.74 10.88 1.19
CA ILE A 82 0.87 11.79 0.42
C ILE A 82 1.26 11.76 -1.07
N ASP A 83 2.56 11.86 -1.38
CA ASP A 83 3.08 11.81 -2.74
C ASP A 83 2.72 10.50 -3.44
N LEU A 84 2.84 9.36 -2.74
CA LEU A 84 2.38 8.08 -3.26
C LEU A 84 0.89 8.11 -3.60
N GLY A 85 0.05 8.61 -2.69
CA GLY A 85 -1.38 8.77 -2.96
C GLY A 85 -1.66 9.61 -4.20
N ASN A 86 -0.97 10.74 -4.36
CA ASN A 86 -1.08 11.61 -5.53
C ASN A 86 -0.63 10.91 -6.82
N GLN A 87 0.44 10.12 -6.78
CA GLN A 87 0.90 9.34 -7.94
C GLN A 87 -0.11 8.27 -8.37
N LEU A 88 -0.82 7.64 -7.41
CA LEU A 88 -1.92 6.73 -7.71
C LEU A 88 -3.09 7.47 -8.39
N VAL A 89 -3.47 8.63 -7.85
CA VAL A 89 -4.54 9.47 -8.40
C VAL A 89 -4.24 9.90 -9.83
N GLU A 90 -3.05 10.47 -10.07
CA GLU A 90 -2.58 10.92 -11.39
C GLU A 90 -2.66 9.79 -12.43
N ARG A 91 -2.47 8.54 -12.01
CA ARG A 91 -2.50 7.37 -12.91
C ARG A 91 -3.85 6.67 -13.00
N GLY A 92 -4.86 7.16 -12.30
CA GLY A 92 -6.18 6.54 -12.23
C GLY A 92 -6.19 5.19 -11.52
N ILE A 93 -5.30 4.99 -10.54
CA ILE A 93 -5.13 3.76 -9.77
C ILE A 93 -5.90 3.88 -8.45
N ASP A 94 -6.59 2.80 -8.06
CA ASP A 94 -7.28 2.69 -6.77
C ASP A 94 -6.36 2.12 -5.68
N LEU A 95 -6.71 2.38 -4.41
CA LEU A 95 -5.95 1.92 -3.26
C LEU A 95 -6.61 0.70 -2.59
N VAL A 96 -5.80 -0.31 -2.30
CA VAL A 96 -6.10 -1.36 -1.32
C VAL A 96 -5.13 -1.19 -0.15
N TYR A 97 -5.60 -1.27 1.09
CA TYR A 97 -4.73 -1.14 2.27
C TYR A 97 -5.37 -1.76 3.51
N GLY A 98 -4.69 -1.66 4.66
CA GLY A 98 -5.10 -2.27 5.93
C GLY A 98 -6.29 -1.62 6.66
N GLY A 99 -6.89 -0.55 6.12
CA GLY A 99 -8.13 0.02 6.66
C GLY A 99 -8.01 0.99 7.85
N GLY A 100 -6.80 1.25 8.36
CA GLY A 100 -6.58 2.16 9.49
C GLY A 100 -6.62 3.65 9.11
N SER A 101 -7.17 4.50 9.99
CA SER A 101 -7.36 5.94 9.74
C SER A 101 -6.22 6.84 10.21
N ILE A 102 -5.20 6.28 10.87
CA ILE A 102 -4.10 7.02 11.50
C ILE A 102 -2.74 6.74 10.83
N GLY A 103 -1.73 7.52 11.20
CA GLY A 103 -0.36 7.27 10.70
C GLY A 103 -0.20 7.54 9.21
N LEU A 104 0.70 6.78 8.58
CA LEU A 104 0.87 6.82 7.13
C LEU A 104 -0.34 6.21 6.40
N MET A 105 -1.01 5.24 7.01
CA MET A 105 -2.25 4.63 6.49
C MET A 105 -3.34 5.67 6.26
N GLY A 106 -3.56 6.53 7.26
CA GLY A 106 -4.47 7.67 7.14
C GLY A 106 -4.04 8.62 6.03
N LEU A 107 -2.76 9.01 5.97
CA LEU A 107 -2.28 9.98 4.98
C LEU A 107 -2.45 9.49 3.53
N VAL A 108 -2.04 8.24 3.23
CA VAL A 108 -2.15 7.70 1.88
C VAL A 108 -3.61 7.51 1.46
N SER A 109 -4.47 7.02 2.36
CA SER A 109 -5.89 6.80 2.07
C SER A 109 -6.64 8.11 1.82
N HIS A 110 -6.38 9.15 2.62
CA HIS A 110 -6.98 10.46 2.43
C HIS A 110 -6.52 11.11 1.12
N ALA A 111 -5.23 11.03 0.79
CA ALA A 111 -4.70 11.57 -0.47
C ALA A 111 -5.38 10.93 -1.69
N VAL A 112 -5.50 9.59 -1.69
CA VAL A 112 -6.15 8.86 -2.78
C VAL A 112 -7.64 9.20 -2.89
N HIS A 113 -8.36 9.23 -1.76
CA HIS A 113 -9.79 9.53 -1.77
C HIS A 113 -10.10 10.98 -2.15
N ALA A 114 -9.32 11.94 -1.64
CA ALA A 114 -9.45 13.35 -2.01
C ALA A 114 -9.22 13.58 -3.51
N GLY A 115 -8.38 12.76 -4.13
CA GLY A 115 -8.19 12.71 -5.58
C GLY A 115 -9.29 11.99 -6.37
N GLY A 116 -10.38 11.57 -5.72
CA GLY A 116 -11.54 10.94 -6.35
C GLY A 116 -11.33 9.48 -6.78
N ARG A 117 -10.29 8.81 -6.27
CA ARG A 117 -10.06 7.37 -6.53
C ARG A 117 -10.70 6.50 -5.45
N HIS A 118 -10.93 5.24 -5.78
CA HIS A 118 -11.51 4.30 -4.83
C HIS A 118 -10.47 3.88 -3.78
N VAL A 119 -10.89 3.80 -2.52
CA VAL A 119 -10.08 3.32 -1.40
C VAL A 119 -10.80 2.12 -0.78
N MET A 120 -10.12 0.99 -0.69
CA MET A 120 -10.61 -0.24 -0.08
C MET A 120 -9.72 -0.62 1.11
N GLY A 121 -10.24 -0.41 2.31
CA GLY A 121 -9.63 -0.86 3.56
C GLY A 121 -10.08 -2.26 3.93
N ILE A 122 -9.15 -3.18 4.17
CA ILE A 122 -9.46 -4.52 4.65
C ILE A 122 -8.95 -4.66 6.07
N ILE A 123 -9.86 -4.90 7.01
CA ILE A 123 -9.55 -4.85 8.43
C ILE A 123 -10.22 -6.00 9.20
N PRO A 124 -9.52 -6.69 10.10
CA PRO A 124 -10.14 -7.65 11.00
C PRO A 124 -11.11 -6.96 11.94
N LYS A 125 -12.26 -7.58 12.22
CA LYS A 125 -13.26 -7.05 13.17
C LYS A 125 -12.66 -6.71 14.54
N SER A 126 -11.66 -7.47 14.99
CA SER A 126 -10.98 -7.25 16.27
C SER A 126 -10.10 -5.99 16.31
N LEU A 127 -9.64 -5.49 15.16
CA LEU A 127 -8.77 -4.31 15.07
C LEU A 127 -9.53 -3.03 14.74
N MET A 128 -10.79 -3.11 14.30
CA MET A 128 -11.61 -1.92 13.98
C MET A 128 -11.63 -0.89 15.12
N PRO A 129 -11.85 -1.24 16.40
CA PRO A 129 -11.90 -0.24 17.47
C PRO A 129 -10.56 0.45 17.74
N ILE A 130 -9.45 -0.13 17.26
CA ILE A 130 -8.08 0.31 17.55
C ILE A 130 -7.54 1.14 16.37
N GLU A 131 -7.71 0.65 15.14
CA GLU A 131 -7.10 1.23 13.94
C GLU A 131 -8.03 2.20 13.21
N VAL A 132 -9.35 2.10 13.40
CA VAL A 132 -10.34 2.99 12.78
C VAL A 132 -10.86 3.96 13.83
N THR A 133 -10.20 5.12 13.89
CA THR A 133 -10.68 6.26 14.69
C THR A 133 -11.40 7.23 13.76
N GLY A 134 -12.67 7.53 14.06
CA GLY A 134 -13.52 8.37 13.23
C GLY A 134 -14.17 7.62 12.05
N GLU A 135 -14.71 8.38 11.10
CA GLU A 135 -15.26 7.80 9.87
C GLU A 135 -14.11 7.38 8.92
N PRO A 136 -14.04 6.10 8.53
CA PRO A 136 -13.03 5.66 7.58
C PRO A 136 -13.30 6.24 6.20
N VAL A 137 -12.22 6.39 5.44
CA VAL A 137 -12.29 6.93 4.08
C VAL A 137 -12.43 5.79 3.08
N GLY A 138 -13.46 5.85 2.24
CA GLY A 138 -13.77 4.82 1.23
C GLY A 138 -14.50 3.60 1.79
N GLU A 139 -14.36 2.46 1.10
CA GLU A 139 -14.95 1.18 1.50
C GLU A 139 -14.12 0.54 2.62
N VAL A 140 -14.78 0.04 3.66
CA VAL A 140 -14.15 -0.81 4.67
C VAL A 140 -14.77 -2.20 4.65
N ARG A 141 -13.94 -3.20 4.38
CA ARG A 141 -14.31 -4.60 4.38
C ARG A 141 -13.79 -5.29 5.64
N ALA A 142 -14.72 -5.63 6.52
CA ALA A 142 -14.42 -6.35 7.75
C ALA A 142 -14.23 -7.85 7.51
N VAL A 143 -13.12 -8.42 7.98
CA VAL A 143 -12.77 -9.84 7.86
C VAL A 143 -12.66 -10.54 9.21
N SER A 144 -12.60 -11.87 9.21
CA SER A 144 -12.59 -12.70 10.43
C SER A 144 -11.25 -12.67 11.17
N GLY A 145 -10.12 -12.49 10.46
CA GLY A 145 -8.79 -12.51 11.07
C GLY A 145 -7.68 -12.01 10.16
N MET A 146 -6.44 -12.03 10.67
CA MET A 146 -5.27 -11.50 9.98
C MET A 146 -4.90 -12.27 8.70
N HIS A 147 -5.08 -13.59 8.67
CA HIS A 147 -4.80 -14.37 7.46
C HIS A 147 -5.76 -14.01 6.31
N GLU A 148 -7.06 -13.91 6.60
CA GLU A 148 -8.06 -13.48 5.62
C GLU A 148 -7.80 -12.03 5.17
N ARG A 149 -7.39 -11.14 6.08
CA ARG A 149 -6.99 -9.76 5.76
C ARG A 149 -5.92 -9.74 4.68
N LYS A 150 -4.81 -10.44 4.88
CA LYS A 150 -3.68 -10.46 3.96
C LYS A 150 -4.04 -11.14 2.63
N ALA A 151 -4.79 -12.23 2.67
CA ALA A 151 -5.27 -12.93 1.48
C ALA A 151 -6.18 -12.03 0.61
N GLU A 152 -7.15 -11.34 1.21
CA GLU A 152 -8.04 -10.45 0.47
C GLU A 152 -7.27 -9.22 -0.06
N MET A 153 -6.35 -8.63 0.72
CA MET A 153 -5.49 -7.54 0.24
C MET A 153 -4.67 -7.96 -0.99
N ALA A 154 -4.08 -9.16 -0.95
CA ALA A 154 -3.34 -9.70 -2.07
C ALA A 154 -4.23 -10.03 -3.28
N ARG A 155 -5.47 -10.47 -3.04
CA ARG A 155 -6.44 -10.78 -4.10
C ARG A 155 -6.84 -9.54 -4.90
N PHE A 156 -7.08 -8.41 -4.23
CA PHE A 156 -7.57 -7.18 -4.88
C PHE A 156 -6.48 -6.29 -5.49
N ALA A 157 -5.20 -6.57 -5.24
CA ALA A 157 -4.10 -5.80 -5.79
C ALA A 157 -3.57 -6.35 -7.12
N ASP A 158 -3.07 -5.45 -7.97
CA ASP A 158 -2.26 -5.80 -9.15
C ASP A 158 -0.76 -5.59 -8.90
N ALA A 159 -0.41 -4.80 -7.87
CA ALA A 159 0.94 -4.58 -7.38
C ALA A 159 0.94 -4.23 -5.87
N PHE A 160 2.12 -4.32 -5.25
CA PHE A 160 2.32 -4.06 -3.83
C PHE A 160 3.36 -2.97 -3.62
N VAL A 161 3.13 -2.08 -2.65
CA VAL A 161 4.09 -1.06 -2.20
C VAL A 161 4.19 -1.09 -0.69
N ALA A 162 5.42 -1.09 -0.15
CA ALA A 162 5.67 -0.82 1.25
C ALA A 162 6.26 0.58 1.44
N LEU A 163 5.56 1.40 2.23
CA LEU A 163 6.07 2.64 2.83
C LEU A 163 6.71 2.32 4.19
N PRO A 164 7.52 3.23 4.76
CA PRO A 164 8.09 3.08 6.10
C PRO A 164 7.06 2.59 7.14
N GLY A 165 7.45 1.58 7.92
CA GLY A 165 6.53 0.89 8.81
C GLY A 165 7.24 0.04 9.85
N GLY A 166 6.45 -0.56 10.74
CA GLY A 166 6.94 -1.42 11.82
C GLY A 166 6.88 -2.90 11.46
N TYR A 167 6.82 -3.75 12.49
CA TYR A 167 6.75 -5.20 12.31
C TYR A 167 5.55 -5.66 11.48
N GLY A 168 4.37 -5.05 11.63
CA GLY A 168 3.21 -5.39 10.81
C GLY A 168 3.47 -5.21 9.30
N THR A 169 4.02 -4.06 8.92
CA THR A 169 4.41 -3.78 7.53
C THR A 169 5.47 -4.75 7.01
N LEU A 170 6.46 -5.09 7.84
CA LEU A 170 7.50 -6.06 7.45
C LEU A 170 6.95 -7.48 7.30
N GLU A 171 6.00 -7.88 8.14
CA GLU A 171 5.35 -9.19 8.09
C GLU A 171 4.54 -9.34 6.78
N GLU A 172 3.72 -8.34 6.46
CA GLU A 172 2.94 -8.29 5.22
C GLU A 172 3.85 -8.27 3.97
N LEU A 173 4.93 -7.49 4.02
CA LEU A 173 5.91 -7.39 2.93
C LEU A 173 6.65 -8.71 2.68
N LEU A 174 7.19 -9.34 3.73
CA LEU A 174 7.97 -10.57 3.57
C LEU A 174 7.09 -11.74 3.13
N GLU A 175 5.82 -11.77 3.53
CA GLU A 175 4.87 -12.77 3.07
C GLU A 175 4.62 -12.65 1.56
N ILE A 176 4.36 -11.43 1.05
CA ILE A 176 4.09 -11.25 -0.38
C ILE A 176 5.34 -11.47 -1.25
N ILE A 177 6.54 -11.16 -0.74
CA ILE A 177 7.81 -11.53 -1.40
C ILE A 177 7.93 -13.05 -1.48
N THR A 178 7.61 -13.74 -0.38
CA THR A 178 7.66 -15.21 -0.32
C THR A 178 6.67 -15.84 -1.29
N TRP A 179 5.46 -15.29 -1.40
CA TRP A 179 4.46 -15.78 -2.36
C TRP A 179 4.89 -15.57 -3.81
N ALA A 180 5.53 -14.44 -4.13
CA ALA A 180 6.15 -14.22 -5.43
C ALA A 180 7.26 -15.24 -5.70
N GLN A 181 8.13 -15.50 -4.71
CA GLN A 181 9.22 -16.48 -4.81
C GLN A 181 8.71 -17.90 -5.06
N LEU A 182 7.56 -18.27 -4.47
CA LEU A 182 6.90 -19.56 -4.67
C LEU A 182 6.09 -19.64 -5.97
N GLY A 183 6.01 -18.54 -6.75
CA GLY A 183 5.24 -18.49 -7.98
C GLY A 183 3.72 -18.39 -7.79
N ILE A 184 3.25 -18.11 -6.57
CA ILE A 184 1.82 -17.97 -6.25
C ILE A 184 1.22 -16.74 -6.95
N HIS A 185 2.02 -15.70 -7.15
CA HIS A 185 1.67 -14.57 -8.00
C HIS A 185 2.88 -14.02 -8.74
N LYS A 186 2.60 -13.18 -9.74
CA LYS A 186 3.60 -12.47 -10.54
C LYS A 186 3.50 -10.94 -10.43
N LYS A 187 2.68 -10.46 -9.50
CA LYS A 187 2.48 -9.03 -9.20
C LYS A 187 3.77 -8.39 -8.67
N PRO A 188 4.16 -7.19 -9.12
CA PRO A 188 5.39 -6.54 -8.67
C PRO A 188 5.30 -6.06 -7.21
N VAL A 189 6.45 -6.06 -6.52
CA VAL A 189 6.58 -5.67 -5.12
C VAL A 189 7.59 -4.52 -5.00
N GLY A 190 7.13 -3.37 -4.51
CA GLY A 190 7.91 -2.14 -4.41
C GLY A 190 8.20 -1.71 -2.97
N LEU A 191 9.39 -1.19 -2.72
CA LEU A 191 9.77 -0.47 -1.51
C LEU A 191 9.96 1.01 -1.82
N LEU A 192 9.16 1.87 -1.19
CA LEU A 192 9.37 3.31 -1.23
C LEU A 192 10.42 3.68 -0.18
N ASN A 193 11.68 3.73 -0.61
CA ASN A 193 12.86 3.83 0.25
C ASN A 193 13.20 5.27 0.62
N VAL A 194 12.31 5.90 1.37
CA VAL A 194 12.41 7.29 1.82
C VAL A 194 13.57 7.45 2.81
N ASP A 195 14.48 8.39 2.56
CA ASP A 195 15.66 8.66 3.39
C ASP A 195 16.48 7.40 3.76
N GLY A 196 16.51 6.41 2.88
CA GLY A 196 17.24 5.15 3.12
C GLY A 196 16.62 4.27 4.22
N PHE A 197 15.35 4.44 4.56
CA PHE A 197 14.67 3.66 5.61
C PHE A 197 14.83 2.13 5.44
N TYR A 198 14.81 1.65 4.20
CA TYR A 198 14.94 0.24 3.85
C TYR A 198 16.36 -0.20 3.50
N ASP A 199 17.37 0.68 3.54
CA ASP A 199 18.76 0.31 3.25
C ASP A 199 19.27 -0.86 4.11
N PRO A 200 18.99 -0.91 5.43
CA PRO A 200 19.40 -2.04 6.25
C PRO A 200 18.71 -3.36 5.86
N LEU A 201 17.43 -3.29 5.49
CA LEU A 201 16.67 -4.47 5.04
C LEU A 201 17.23 -4.99 3.71
N LEU A 202 17.44 -4.11 2.74
CA LEU A 202 18.00 -4.46 1.44
C LEU A 202 19.40 -5.07 1.60
N SER A 203 20.25 -4.48 2.45
CA SER A 203 21.58 -5.00 2.76
C SER A 203 21.53 -6.38 3.41
N PHE A 204 20.55 -6.64 4.28
CA PHE A 204 20.34 -7.95 4.88
C PHE A 204 19.92 -9.00 3.84
N ILE A 205 19.05 -8.63 2.90
CA ILE A 205 18.65 -9.52 1.81
C ILE A 205 19.85 -9.79 0.88
N ASP A 206 20.66 -8.79 0.57
CA ASP A 206 21.90 -8.96 -0.20
C ASP A 206 22.89 -9.91 0.49
N LEU A 207 22.98 -9.86 1.82
CA LEU A 207 23.72 -10.86 2.59
C LEU A 207 23.10 -12.26 2.43
N ALA A 208 21.78 -12.40 2.57
CA ALA A 208 21.11 -13.69 2.40
C ALA A 208 21.30 -14.28 0.99
N VAL A 209 21.43 -13.43 -0.04
CA VAL A 209 21.83 -13.86 -1.39
C VAL A 209 23.25 -14.39 -1.42
N ARG A 210 24.21 -13.63 -0.87
CA ARG A 210 25.62 -14.04 -0.82
C ARG A 210 25.84 -15.33 -0.03
N GLU A 211 25.07 -15.54 1.03
CA GLU A 211 25.11 -16.76 1.86
C GLU A 211 24.26 -17.91 1.29
N GLY A 212 23.60 -17.73 0.14
CA GLY A 212 22.88 -18.79 -0.57
C GLY A 212 21.48 -19.12 -0.04
N PHE A 213 20.92 -18.31 0.85
CA PHE A 213 19.55 -18.46 1.34
C PHE A 213 18.49 -17.87 0.40
N VAL A 214 18.89 -16.90 -0.44
CA VAL A 214 18.03 -16.27 -1.46
C VAL A 214 18.72 -16.38 -2.81
N SER A 215 17.99 -16.74 -3.86
CA SER A 215 18.56 -16.76 -5.21
C SER A 215 18.69 -15.35 -5.80
N GLU A 216 19.64 -15.15 -6.71
CA GLU A 216 19.76 -13.89 -7.47
C GLU A 216 18.47 -13.51 -8.22
N ALA A 217 17.72 -14.50 -8.68
CA ALA A 217 16.41 -14.28 -9.30
C ALA A 217 15.39 -13.78 -8.27
N ALA A 218 15.29 -14.44 -7.11
CA ALA A 218 14.38 -14.02 -6.04
C ALA A 218 14.72 -12.63 -5.50
N ARG A 219 16.00 -12.24 -5.50
CA ARG A 219 16.42 -10.88 -5.13
C ARG A 219 15.80 -9.78 -5.99
N ARG A 220 15.51 -10.08 -7.26
CA ARG A 220 14.90 -9.14 -8.23
C ARG A 220 13.39 -8.98 -8.07
N ILE A 221 12.75 -9.76 -7.19
CA ILE A 221 11.33 -9.58 -6.84
C ILE A 221 11.09 -8.19 -6.26
N ILE A 222 12.06 -7.69 -5.49
CA ILE A 222 11.96 -6.42 -4.77
C ILE A 222 12.49 -5.30 -5.65
N ILE A 223 11.60 -4.37 -5.99
CA ILE A 223 11.94 -3.09 -6.62
C ILE A 223 12.04 -2.03 -5.53
N SER A 224 13.08 -1.22 -5.54
CA SER A 224 13.17 -0.06 -4.65
C SER A 224 13.39 1.23 -5.42
N ALA A 225 12.84 2.33 -4.88
CA ALA A 225 13.09 3.68 -5.35
C ALA A 225 12.89 4.69 -4.20
N PRO A 226 13.62 5.82 -4.20
CA PRO A 226 13.52 6.85 -3.18
C PRO A 226 12.25 7.73 -3.30
N THR A 227 11.61 7.76 -4.47
CA THR A 227 10.42 8.61 -4.74
C THR A 227 9.25 7.78 -5.25
N ALA A 228 8.02 8.22 -4.97
CA ALA A 228 6.84 7.48 -5.38
C ALA A 228 6.71 7.43 -6.90
N LYS A 229 7.02 8.54 -7.59
CA LYS A 229 7.00 8.62 -9.06
C LYS A 229 7.92 7.57 -9.69
N GLU A 230 9.17 7.52 -9.24
CA GLU A 230 10.14 6.56 -9.75
C GLU A 230 9.71 5.12 -9.42
N LEU A 231 9.21 4.88 -8.21
CA LEU A 231 8.76 3.55 -7.80
C LEU A 231 7.64 3.05 -8.72
N VAL A 232 6.58 3.84 -8.91
CA VAL A 232 5.43 3.44 -9.72
C VAL A 232 5.85 3.22 -11.18
N MET A 233 6.76 4.04 -11.72
CA MET A 233 7.33 3.80 -13.05
C MET A 233 8.06 2.45 -13.13
N LYS A 234 8.91 2.11 -12.16
CA LYS A 234 9.60 0.81 -12.14
C LYS A 234 8.63 -0.37 -11.98
N LEU A 235 7.55 -0.22 -11.22
CA LEU A 235 6.50 -1.25 -11.10
C LEU A 235 5.78 -1.49 -12.43
N GLU A 236 5.48 -0.41 -13.15
CA GLU A 236 4.86 -0.47 -14.49
C GLU A 236 5.72 -1.25 -15.48
N ASP A 237 7.04 -1.05 -15.44
CA ASP A 237 8.02 -1.67 -16.34
C ASP A 237 8.45 -3.09 -15.90
N TYR A 238 8.03 -3.53 -14.71
CA TYR A 238 8.40 -4.84 -14.18
C TYR A 238 7.86 -5.98 -15.03
N VAL A 239 8.78 -6.86 -15.45
CA VAL A 239 8.48 -8.14 -16.08
C VAL A 239 9.00 -9.27 -15.16
N PRO A 240 8.12 -10.19 -14.71
CA PRO A 240 8.54 -11.29 -13.85
C PRO A 240 9.43 -12.29 -14.61
N GLU A 241 10.63 -12.56 -14.10
CA GLU A 241 11.60 -13.48 -14.68
C GLU A 241 11.62 -14.84 -13.93
N TYR A 242 10.49 -15.56 -13.84
CA TYR A 242 10.45 -16.85 -13.10
C TYR A 242 9.61 -17.95 -13.77
N ASP A 243 10.14 -19.17 -13.74
CA ASP A 243 9.63 -20.38 -14.41
C ASP A 243 9.16 -21.48 -13.43
N VAL A 244 8.94 -21.15 -12.16
CA VAL A 244 8.40 -22.08 -11.15
C VAL A 244 7.00 -21.63 -10.73
N GLY A 245 6.01 -22.52 -10.88
CA GLY A 245 4.60 -22.20 -10.66
C GLY A 245 3.90 -23.17 -9.74
N LEU A 246 3.76 -22.81 -8.46
CA LEU A 246 2.63 -23.26 -7.64
C LEU A 246 1.46 -22.31 -7.94
N VAL A 247 0.70 -22.60 -8.99
CA VAL A 247 -0.51 -21.83 -9.34
C VAL A 247 -1.64 -22.24 -8.39
N TRP A 248 -2.08 -21.33 -7.53
CA TRP A 248 -3.30 -21.50 -6.73
C TRP A 248 -4.53 -21.01 -7.51
N GLU A 249 -4.97 -21.78 -8.51
CA GLU A 249 -6.27 -21.66 -9.22
C GLU A 249 -6.37 -22.92 -10.11
N GLU A 250 -7.25 -23.92 -9.99
CA GLU A 250 -8.56 -24.11 -9.36
C GLU A 250 -8.68 -25.57 -8.87
N GLN A 251 -9.11 -25.84 -7.63
CA GLN A 251 -9.77 -27.13 -7.34
C GLN A 251 -11.22 -27.04 -7.84
N LYS A 252 -11.44 -27.31 -9.13
CA LYS A 252 -12.77 -27.72 -9.60
C LYS A 252 -13.10 -29.05 -8.92
N PRO A 253 -14.26 -29.21 -8.25
CA PRO A 253 -14.65 -30.53 -7.77
C PRO A 253 -14.80 -31.43 -8.99
N ASN A 254 -14.04 -32.53 -9.02
CA ASN A 254 -14.10 -33.54 -10.07
C ASN A 254 -15.57 -33.91 -10.32
N SER A 255 -16.12 -33.50 -11.46
CA SER A 255 -17.27 -34.15 -12.05
C SER A 255 -16.79 -35.51 -12.54
N LEU A 256 -16.92 -36.53 -11.70
CA LEU A 256 -16.85 -37.91 -12.15
C LEU A 256 -18.02 -38.13 -13.10
N VAL A 257 -17.75 -38.02 -14.40
CA VAL A 257 -18.59 -38.58 -15.44
C VAL A 257 -18.12 -40.02 -15.63
N PRO A 258 -18.91 -41.05 -15.27
CA PRO A 258 -18.61 -42.40 -15.72
C PRO A 258 -18.93 -42.46 -17.21
N ALA A 259 -17.94 -42.76 -18.03
CA ALA A 259 -18.14 -43.11 -19.43
C ALA A 259 -19.09 -44.31 -19.53
N ALA A 260 -20.02 -44.20 -20.48
CA ALA A 260 -21.13 -45.11 -20.69
C ALA A 260 -20.69 -46.53 -21.14
N GLY A 261 -21.39 -47.53 -20.59
CA GLY A 261 -22.10 -48.56 -21.35
C GLY A 261 -21.32 -49.77 -21.86
N ILE A 262 -21.65 -50.96 -21.35
CA ILE A 262 -21.75 -52.21 -22.13
C ILE A 262 -23.00 -52.99 -21.66
N THR A 263 -23.66 -53.61 -22.62
CA THR A 263 -25.04 -54.09 -22.73
C THR A 263 -25.30 -55.53 -22.25
N SER A 264 -26.62 -55.82 -22.10
CA SER A 264 -27.34 -57.06 -22.38
C SER A 264 -27.03 -58.34 -21.59
N SER A 265 -27.99 -58.76 -20.75
CA SER A 265 -28.86 -59.96 -20.91
C SER A 265 -29.91 -59.99 -19.80
#